data_AF-A0A668S919-F1
#
_entry.id   AF-A0A668S919-F1
#
_cell.length_a   1.000
_cell.length_b   1.000
_cell.length_c   1.000
_cell.angle_alpha   90.00
_cell.angle_beta   90.00
_cell.angle_gamma   90.00
#
_symmetry.space_group_name_H-M   'P 1'
#
loop_
_entity.id
_entity.type
_entity.pdbx_description
1 polymer ?
#
loop_
_entity_poly.entity_id
_entity_poly.type
_entity_poly.pdbx_seq_one_letter_code
_entity_poly.pdbx_strand_id
1 'polypeptide(L)'
;MVHVYNCHPFSSQQIVQVEKEPGLVCCGGGALFVVATGGCKVEVYNLEVEGCPLICRFSTMGAVRSIQHSKIGDYLVTIEEKNNATYLRAYTNWRYQAEEKSRVGVRLLGHLLGGASVWGGVQMEIIEIPLSERPIAMSCCPVRGDLLVGSENTLVLFTLRQHNQQNLENQENQSLQSSWPNTRQRCGQSQAQSSSSSQNLSVLDFERSVILHLPKITPKQVALCDTYVAVQGELEVLILKLDETSEPQTLEEPLDTNKSAEYLEDQADFLVVPRHQELLGDRAKDCDIPVSIEKTGLEEGGQYALSYVLFRRFSPEFFQGCSVDEMQLHSLQLYPLFTGNQSVSPDEPSCVFCFFSLPTMGYLYSLKGGVELLSAYQYPEKVLEAALTDHLLHVITKSALQCFTVRCAALAARIEDPYIDTTMKACPPCSLEVCALRMQLFIGLRSMCVYGRHVILLSAADAETSEETERSTQRRGLELKEHNMLTGIFLAVGIDPATTPALESLLSRPLL
;
A
#
# COMPACT_ATOMS: atom_id res chain seq x y z
N MET A 1 25.65 -16.72 -4.69
CA MET A 1 24.96 -18.03 -4.85
C MET A 1 24.10 -18.19 -3.60
N VAL A 2 22.77 -18.25 -3.73
CA VAL A 2 21.87 -18.31 -2.57
C VAL A 2 21.85 -19.73 -2.01
N HIS A 3 21.98 -19.90 -0.70
CA HIS A 3 21.85 -21.20 -0.05
C HIS A 3 20.39 -21.68 -0.13
N VAL A 4 20.17 -22.91 -0.63
CA VAL A 4 18.84 -23.49 -0.80
C VAL A 4 18.64 -24.66 0.17
N TYR A 5 17.60 -24.59 0.99
CA TYR A 5 17.16 -25.70 1.84
C TYR A 5 15.90 -26.35 1.28
N ASN A 6 15.90 -27.68 1.18
CA ASN A 6 14.75 -28.45 0.72
C ASN A 6 13.77 -28.73 1.87
N CYS A 7 13.21 -27.68 2.46
CA CYS A 7 12.19 -27.75 3.50
C CYS A 7 10.81 -27.45 2.88
N HIS A 8 9.76 -28.13 3.35
CA HIS A 8 8.38 -27.84 2.93
C HIS A 8 7.72 -26.89 3.94
N PRO A 9 7.58 -25.58 3.65
CA PRO A 9 7.12 -24.61 4.64
C PRO A 9 5.60 -24.66 4.89
N PHE A 10 4.84 -25.37 4.07
CA PHE A 10 3.38 -25.45 4.16
C PHE A 10 2.92 -26.81 4.70
N SER A 11 1.93 -26.82 5.61
CA SER A 11 1.37 -28.07 6.15
C SER A 11 0.24 -28.64 5.28
N SER A 12 -0.50 -27.79 4.59
CA SER A 12 -1.70 -28.14 3.82
C SER A 12 -1.97 -27.10 2.73
N GLN A 13 -2.87 -27.44 1.81
CA GLN A 13 -3.39 -26.55 0.78
C GLN A 13 -4.91 -26.67 0.74
N GLN A 14 -5.59 -25.55 0.53
CA GLN A 14 -7.04 -25.49 0.40
C GLN A 14 -7.41 -24.64 -0.82
N ILE A 15 -8.55 -24.98 -1.45
CA ILE A 15 -9.12 -24.23 -2.57
C ILE A 15 -10.40 -23.55 -2.09
N VAL A 16 -10.49 -22.23 -2.27
CA VAL A 16 -11.72 -21.48 -2.02
C VAL A 16 -12.56 -21.49 -3.29
N GLN A 17 -13.76 -22.05 -3.21
CA GLN A 17 -14.69 -22.05 -4.33
C GLN A 17 -15.42 -20.71 -4.36
N VAL A 18 -15.20 -19.94 -5.43
CA VAL A 18 -15.84 -18.64 -5.67
C VAL A 18 -16.91 -18.76 -6.75
N GLU A 19 -18.00 -18.01 -6.62
CA GLU A 19 -19.12 -18.09 -7.58
C GLU A 19 -18.79 -17.42 -8.92
N LYS A 20 -17.99 -16.36 -8.87
CA LYS A 20 -17.56 -15.58 -10.03
C LYS A 20 -16.04 -15.59 -10.14
N GLU A 21 -15.55 -15.34 -11.35
CA GLU A 21 -14.13 -15.21 -11.60
C GLU A 21 -13.54 -14.12 -10.68
N PRO A 22 -12.53 -14.46 -9.86
CA PRO A 22 -11.92 -13.52 -8.93
C PRO A 22 -10.96 -12.57 -9.67
N GLY A 23 -11.16 -11.26 -9.52
CA GLY A 23 -10.30 -10.23 -10.10
C GLY A 23 -9.32 -9.62 -9.09
N LEU A 24 -9.80 -9.27 -7.91
CA LEU A 24 -8.97 -8.73 -6.82
C LEU A 24 -9.26 -9.49 -5.52
N VAL A 25 -8.24 -9.64 -4.69
CA VAL A 25 -8.38 -10.27 -3.37
C VAL A 25 -7.64 -9.46 -2.32
N CYS A 26 -8.18 -9.43 -1.10
CA CYS A 26 -7.43 -9.05 0.10
C CYS A 26 -7.94 -9.88 1.28
N CYS A 27 -7.21 -9.87 2.39
CA CYS A 27 -7.55 -10.66 3.56
C CYS A 27 -7.36 -9.86 4.85
N GLY A 28 -8.13 -10.21 5.86
CA GLY A 28 -8.04 -9.60 7.19
C GLY A 28 -9.27 -9.92 8.04
N GLY A 29 -9.15 -9.76 9.36
CA GLY A 29 -10.26 -10.01 10.30
C GLY A 29 -10.85 -11.44 10.24
N GLY A 30 -10.06 -12.44 9.87
CA GLY A 30 -10.52 -13.83 9.73
C GLY A 30 -11.21 -14.11 8.39
N ALA A 31 -11.15 -13.17 7.45
CA ALA A 31 -11.89 -13.25 6.20
C ALA A 31 -11.01 -13.02 4.96
N LEU A 32 -11.42 -13.65 3.86
CA LEU A 32 -10.96 -13.41 2.50
C LEU A 32 -12.03 -12.62 1.76
N PHE A 33 -11.66 -11.45 1.26
CA PHE A 33 -12.50 -10.60 0.43
C PHE A 33 -12.13 -10.85 -1.03
N VAL A 34 -13.12 -11.22 -1.84
CA VAL A 34 -12.97 -11.50 -3.26
C VAL A 34 -13.83 -10.53 -4.05
N VAL A 35 -13.21 -9.74 -4.92
CA VAL A 35 -13.91 -8.89 -5.88
C VAL A 35 -13.99 -9.63 -7.20
N ALA A 36 -15.20 -9.80 -7.73
CA ALA A 36 -15.39 -10.44 -9.03
C ALA A 36 -14.82 -9.59 -10.18
N THR A 37 -14.35 -10.24 -11.25
CA THR A 37 -13.96 -9.59 -12.51
C THR A 37 -15.12 -8.73 -13.04
N GLY A 38 -14.85 -7.46 -13.37
CA GLY A 38 -15.87 -6.45 -13.69
C GLY A 38 -16.35 -5.62 -12.48
N GLY A 39 -15.91 -5.94 -11.26
CA GLY A 39 -15.54 -4.96 -10.23
C GLY A 39 -16.59 -4.43 -9.26
N CYS A 40 -17.89 -4.77 -9.36
CA CYS A 40 -18.92 -4.11 -8.55
C CYS A 40 -19.49 -4.94 -7.38
N LYS A 41 -18.91 -6.11 -7.08
CA LYS A 41 -19.41 -7.03 -6.05
C LYS A 41 -18.27 -7.65 -5.26
N VAL A 42 -18.41 -7.65 -3.94
CA VAL A 42 -17.48 -8.26 -2.99
C VAL A 42 -18.15 -9.47 -2.35
N GLU A 43 -17.45 -10.59 -2.37
CA GLU A 43 -17.80 -11.83 -1.69
C GLU A 43 -16.81 -12.05 -0.55
N VAL A 44 -17.32 -12.41 0.63
CA VAL A 44 -16.49 -12.55 1.82
C VAL A 44 -16.57 -13.98 2.32
N TYR A 45 -15.41 -14.63 2.47
CA TYR A 45 -15.28 -16.03 2.90
C TYR A 45 -14.52 -16.11 4.21
N ASN A 46 -14.89 -17.03 5.09
CA ASN A 46 -14.23 -17.24 6.38
C ASN A 46 -12.95 -18.07 6.21
N LEU A 47 -11.80 -17.55 6.60
CA LEU A 47 -10.51 -18.27 6.50
C LEU A 47 -10.21 -19.18 7.70
N GLU A 48 -10.93 -19.00 8.81
CA GLU A 48 -10.70 -19.75 10.06
C GLU A 48 -11.47 -21.08 10.10
N VAL A 49 -12.42 -21.27 9.18
CA VAL A 49 -13.28 -22.46 9.09
C VAL A 49 -12.94 -23.25 7.83
N GLU A 50 -12.73 -24.56 8.00
CA GLU A 50 -12.47 -25.48 6.88
C GLU A 50 -13.59 -25.41 5.82
N GLY A 51 -13.20 -25.48 4.54
CA GLY A 51 -14.10 -25.26 3.41
C GLY A 51 -14.29 -23.79 3.04
N CYS A 52 -13.81 -22.85 3.86
CA CYS A 52 -13.92 -21.41 3.66
C CYS A 52 -15.35 -20.95 3.34
N PRO A 53 -16.33 -21.16 4.24
CA PRO A 53 -17.72 -20.84 3.95
C PRO A 53 -17.91 -19.33 3.72
N LEU A 54 -18.86 -19.00 2.85
CA LEU A 54 -19.27 -17.62 2.61
C LEU A 54 -19.88 -17.00 3.89
N ILE A 55 -19.41 -15.80 4.25
CA ILE A 55 -19.94 -14.97 5.32
C ILE A 55 -21.05 -14.06 4.79
N CYS A 56 -20.72 -13.23 3.80
CA CYS A 56 -21.64 -12.23 3.26
C CYS A 56 -21.25 -11.79 1.86
N ARG A 57 -22.14 -11.00 1.23
CA ARG A 57 -21.93 -10.37 -0.06
C ARG A 57 -22.46 -8.95 -0.02
N PHE A 58 -21.80 -8.06 -0.73
CA PHE A 58 -22.27 -6.70 -0.90
C PHE A 58 -21.76 -6.09 -2.19
N SER A 59 -22.50 -5.09 -2.67
CA SER A 59 -22.18 -4.36 -3.89
C SER A 59 -21.40 -3.09 -3.54
N THR A 60 -20.45 -2.75 -4.41
CA THR A 60 -19.75 -1.46 -4.39
C THR A 60 -20.43 -0.49 -5.35
N MET A 61 -20.13 0.81 -5.26
CA MET A 61 -20.77 1.80 -6.13
C MET A 61 -20.28 1.68 -7.59
N GLY A 62 -18.99 1.37 -7.75
CA GLY A 62 -18.29 1.24 -9.02
C GLY A 62 -17.28 0.09 -8.99
N ALA A 63 -16.47 0.02 -10.04
CA ALA A 63 -15.45 -1.01 -10.19
C ALA A 63 -14.34 -0.78 -9.16
N VAL A 64 -14.08 -1.76 -8.29
CA VAL A 64 -13.01 -1.68 -7.29
C VAL A 64 -11.65 -1.78 -8.00
N ARG A 65 -10.80 -0.78 -7.81
CA ARG A 65 -9.41 -0.73 -8.28
C ARG A 65 -8.44 -1.23 -7.22
N SER A 66 -8.73 -0.95 -5.95
CA SER A 66 -7.92 -1.39 -4.81
C SER A 66 -8.82 -1.63 -3.61
N ILE A 67 -8.47 -2.62 -2.79
CA ILE A 67 -9.22 -3.06 -1.62
C ILE A 67 -8.24 -3.47 -0.52
N GLN A 68 -8.44 -2.98 0.70
CA GLN A 68 -7.63 -3.35 1.87
C GLN A 68 -8.48 -3.44 3.13
N HIS A 69 -8.12 -4.37 4.01
CA HIS A 69 -8.72 -4.52 5.34
C HIS A 69 -7.80 -3.94 6.41
N SER A 70 -8.38 -3.18 7.33
CA SER A 70 -7.69 -2.79 8.56
C SER A 70 -8.08 -3.72 9.70
N LYS A 71 -7.08 -4.37 10.31
CA LYS A 71 -7.29 -5.16 11.54
C LYS A 71 -7.82 -4.29 12.68
N ILE A 72 -7.28 -3.08 12.82
CA ILE A 72 -7.68 -2.13 13.85
C ILE A 72 -8.86 -1.32 13.31
N GLY A 73 -10.00 -1.37 14.01
CA GLY A 73 -11.27 -0.82 13.53
C GLY A 73 -12.04 -1.76 12.61
N ASP A 74 -11.47 -2.86 12.13
CA ASP A 74 -12.18 -3.90 11.37
C ASP A 74 -13.03 -3.37 10.19
N TYR A 75 -12.48 -2.37 9.51
CA TYR A 75 -13.09 -1.75 8.34
C TYR A 75 -12.37 -2.20 7.07
N LEU A 76 -13.10 -2.15 5.95
CA LEU A 76 -12.57 -2.35 4.62
C LEU A 76 -12.52 -1.01 3.90
N VAL A 77 -11.44 -0.68 3.24
CA VAL A 77 -11.34 0.52 2.40
C VAL A 77 -11.20 0.14 0.94
N THR A 78 -11.85 0.88 0.05
CA THR A 78 -11.78 0.69 -1.40
C THR A 78 -11.46 1.99 -2.12
N ILE A 79 -10.70 1.88 -3.21
CA ILE A 79 -10.69 2.87 -4.28
C ILE A 79 -11.57 2.31 -5.40
N GLU A 80 -12.65 3.00 -5.72
CA GLU A 80 -13.64 2.61 -6.71
C GLU A 80 -13.66 3.58 -7.88
N GLU A 81 -13.88 3.08 -9.09
CA GLU A 81 -14.04 3.88 -10.29
C GLU A 81 -15.46 3.78 -10.84
N LYS A 82 -16.06 4.93 -11.12
CA LYS A 82 -17.36 5.04 -11.78
C LYS A 82 -17.42 6.31 -12.61
N ASN A 83 -17.84 6.19 -13.87
CA ASN A 83 -17.98 7.33 -14.79
C ASN A 83 -16.70 8.18 -14.91
N ASN A 84 -15.53 7.53 -15.01
CA ASN A 84 -14.20 8.17 -15.06
C ASN A 84 -13.84 9.04 -13.83
N ALA A 85 -14.53 8.84 -12.70
CA ALA A 85 -14.19 9.42 -11.41
C ALA A 85 -13.81 8.31 -10.42
N THR A 86 -12.81 8.59 -9.59
CA THR A 86 -12.35 7.70 -8.52
C THR A 86 -12.89 8.15 -7.18
N TYR A 87 -13.23 7.21 -6.31
CA TYR A 87 -13.78 7.49 -4.99
C TYR A 87 -13.23 6.55 -3.94
N LEU A 88 -12.97 7.12 -2.77
CA LEU A 88 -12.48 6.43 -1.59
C LEU A 88 -13.66 6.17 -0.65
N ARG A 89 -13.88 4.91 -0.30
CA ARG A 89 -14.96 4.50 0.62
C ARG A 89 -14.44 3.57 1.69
N ALA A 90 -14.90 3.76 2.92
CA ALA A 90 -14.69 2.81 4.00
C ALA A 90 -16.02 2.10 4.33
N TYR A 91 -15.96 0.78 4.41
CA TYR A 91 -17.06 -0.12 4.74
C TYR A 91 -16.83 -0.66 6.15
N THR A 92 -17.76 -0.36 7.05
CA THR A 92 -17.73 -0.83 8.43
C THR A 92 -18.91 -1.77 8.66
N ASN A 93 -18.83 -2.61 9.70
CA ASN A 93 -19.91 -3.53 10.04
C ASN A 93 -20.32 -4.45 8.87
N TRP A 94 -19.39 -4.78 7.98
CA TRP A 94 -19.64 -5.56 6.76
C TRP A 94 -20.14 -6.99 7.05
N ARG A 95 -19.85 -7.54 8.24
CA ARG A 95 -20.39 -8.84 8.69
C ARG A 95 -21.90 -8.84 8.85
N TYR A 96 -22.53 -7.68 9.06
CA TYR A 96 -23.98 -7.58 9.18
C TYR A 96 -24.72 -7.71 7.84
N GLN A 97 -24.00 -7.70 6.71
CA GLN A 97 -24.56 -7.83 5.37
C GLN A 97 -24.85 -9.28 4.94
N ALA A 98 -25.23 -10.15 5.88
CA ALA A 98 -25.52 -11.56 5.61
C ALA A 98 -26.51 -11.70 4.42
N GLU A 99 -26.07 -12.41 3.38
CA GLU A 99 -26.84 -12.71 2.16
C GLU A 99 -27.51 -11.50 1.46
N GLU A 100 -26.95 -10.27 1.54
CA GLU A 100 -27.50 -9.05 0.90
C GLU A 100 -28.89 -8.62 1.42
N LYS A 101 -29.34 -9.09 2.59
CA LYS A 101 -30.71 -8.87 3.08
C LYS A 101 -30.88 -7.63 3.95
N SER A 102 -29.81 -7.12 4.55
CA SER A 102 -29.85 -5.96 5.45
C SER A 102 -29.71 -4.65 4.69
N ARG A 103 -30.27 -3.58 5.29
CA ARG A 103 -30.09 -2.21 4.82
C ARG A 103 -28.62 -1.80 5.00
N VAL A 104 -28.16 -0.92 4.12
CA VAL A 104 -26.82 -0.33 4.17
C VAL A 104 -26.96 1.16 4.44
N GLY A 105 -26.30 1.65 5.47
CA GLY A 105 -26.17 3.07 5.74
C GLY A 105 -25.09 3.69 4.87
N VAL A 106 -25.31 4.91 4.38
CA VAL A 106 -24.30 5.67 3.63
C VAL A 106 -24.20 7.06 4.24
N ARG A 107 -22.99 7.52 4.53
CA ARG A 107 -22.73 8.86 5.08
C ARG A 107 -21.42 9.42 4.54
N LEU A 108 -21.29 10.74 4.60
CA LEU A 108 -20.03 11.43 4.33
C LEU A 108 -19.16 11.42 5.59
N LEU A 109 -17.84 11.40 5.41
CA LEU A 109 -16.87 11.60 6.50
C LEU A 109 -17.21 12.85 7.34
N GLY A 110 -17.14 12.72 8.67
CA GLY A 110 -17.46 13.79 9.62
C GLY A 110 -18.96 14.10 9.76
N HIS A 111 -19.81 13.57 8.88
CA HIS A 111 -21.26 13.66 9.02
C HIS A 111 -21.78 12.43 9.76
N LEU A 112 -21.60 12.45 11.09
CA LEU A 112 -22.30 11.57 12.01
C LEU A 112 -23.75 12.05 12.13
N LEU A 113 -24.51 11.89 11.04
CA LEU A 113 -25.96 12.06 11.12
C LEU A 113 -26.46 11.06 12.17
N GLY A 114 -27.32 11.47 13.11
CA GLY A 114 -28.01 10.60 14.07
C GLY A 114 -28.97 9.58 13.41
N GLY A 115 -28.60 9.08 12.23
CA GLY A 115 -29.38 8.26 11.34
C GLY A 115 -28.99 6.78 11.43
N ALA A 116 -30.02 5.95 11.51
CA ALA A 116 -30.03 4.50 11.47
C ALA A 116 -29.28 3.74 12.58
N SER A 117 -27.99 3.95 12.87
CA SER A 117 -27.29 3.15 13.90
C SER A 117 -27.57 3.61 15.34
N VAL A 118 -27.90 4.90 15.54
CA VAL A 118 -28.29 5.42 16.87
C VAL A 118 -29.69 4.95 17.30
N TRP A 119 -30.58 4.67 16.33
CA TRP A 119 -32.00 4.38 16.58
C TRP A 119 -32.51 3.05 16.00
N GLY A 120 -31.72 2.36 15.17
CA GLY A 120 -32.18 1.30 14.28
C GLY A 120 -31.15 0.19 14.07
N GLY A 121 -30.69 -0.45 15.14
CA GLY A 121 -29.94 -1.71 15.09
C GLY A 121 -28.57 -1.65 14.39
N VAL A 122 -27.84 -2.76 14.43
CA VAL A 122 -26.51 -2.86 13.81
C VAL A 122 -26.67 -3.22 12.33
N GLN A 123 -26.15 -2.37 11.45
CA GLN A 123 -26.15 -2.57 10.00
C GLN A 123 -24.79 -2.22 9.40
N MET A 124 -24.55 -2.65 8.17
CA MET A 124 -23.37 -2.23 7.41
C MET A 124 -23.44 -0.73 7.10
N GLU A 125 -22.32 -0.02 7.24
CA GLU A 125 -22.23 1.40 6.92
C GLU A 125 -21.09 1.69 5.94
N ILE A 126 -21.35 2.61 5.01
CA ILE A 126 -20.40 3.12 4.03
C ILE A 126 -20.10 4.58 4.37
N ILE A 127 -18.83 4.87 4.56
CA ILE A 127 -18.29 6.22 4.78
C ILE A 127 -17.63 6.67 3.48
N GLU A 128 -18.19 7.70 2.85
CA GLU A 128 -17.58 8.33 1.69
C GLU A 128 -16.54 9.36 2.14
N ILE A 129 -15.30 9.20 1.67
CA ILE A 129 -14.16 10.03 2.07
C ILE A 129 -13.83 10.98 0.91
N PRO A 130 -14.21 12.27 0.99
CA PRO A 130 -13.92 13.23 -0.05
C PRO A 130 -12.44 13.59 -0.08
N LEU A 131 -11.88 13.59 -1.30
CA LEU A 131 -10.50 13.97 -1.59
C LEU A 131 -10.50 15.09 -2.65
N SER A 132 -9.52 15.98 -2.57
CA SER A 132 -9.29 17.02 -3.58
C SER A 132 -8.68 16.44 -4.86
N GLU A 133 -7.80 15.46 -4.71
CA GLU A 133 -7.09 14.76 -5.78
C GLU A 133 -7.59 13.31 -5.92
N ARG A 134 -7.28 12.70 -7.07
CA ARG A 134 -7.64 11.30 -7.32
C ARG A 134 -6.74 10.37 -6.49
N PRO A 135 -7.30 9.49 -5.66
CA PRO A 135 -6.50 8.50 -4.93
C PRO A 135 -5.90 7.48 -5.90
N ILE A 136 -4.61 7.23 -5.75
CA ILE A 136 -3.82 6.26 -6.53
C ILE A 136 -3.50 5.03 -5.67
N ALA A 137 -3.09 5.25 -4.42
CA ALA A 137 -2.67 4.20 -3.50
C ALA A 137 -3.29 4.43 -2.11
N MET A 138 -3.36 3.37 -1.31
CA MET A 138 -3.82 3.46 0.08
C MET A 138 -3.10 2.43 0.95
N SER A 139 -3.05 2.69 2.26
CA SER A 139 -2.52 1.77 3.26
C SER A 139 -3.24 1.95 4.59
N CYS A 140 -3.61 0.84 5.24
CA CYS A 140 -4.13 0.85 6.60
C CYS A 140 -3.01 0.57 7.62
N CYS A 141 -2.91 1.38 8.66
CA CYS A 141 -1.92 1.22 9.71
C CYS A 141 -2.21 -0.04 10.56
N PRO A 142 -1.30 -1.03 10.61
CA PRO A 142 -1.52 -2.24 11.40
C PRO A 142 -1.53 -2.01 12.92
N VAL A 143 -1.01 -0.86 13.39
CA VAL A 143 -0.90 -0.51 14.81
C VAL A 143 -2.06 0.37 15.27
N ARG A 144 -2.37 1.43 14.52
CA ARG A 144 -3.34 2.47 14.92
C ARG A 144 -4.70 2.36 14.22
N GLY A 145 -4.76 1.66 13.08
CA GLY A 145 -5.94 1.63 12.21
C GLY A 145 -6.16 2.91 11.42
N ASP A 146 -5.20 3.83 11.43
CA ASP A 146 -5.21 5.04 10.59
C ASP A 146 -5.10 4.68 9.11
N LEU A 147 -5.66 5.52 8.25
CA LEU A 147 -5.70 5.33 6.81
C LEU A 147 -4.79 6.36 6.12
N LEU A 148 -3.79 5.89 5.37
CA LEU A 148 -2.97 6.71 4.49
C LEU A 148 -3.46 6.57 3.05
N VAL A 149 -3.57 7.69 2.35
CA VAL A 149 -3.99 7.73 0.95
C VAL A 149 -2.95 8.51 0.15
N GLY A 150 -2.40 7.90 -0.89
CA GLY A 150 -1.52 8.56 -1.85
C GLY A 150 -2.29 9.03 -3.08
N SER A 151 -2.12 10.30 -3.42
CA SER A 151 -2.58 10.92 -4.67
C SER A 151 -1.36 11.29 -5.52
N GLU A 152 -1.55 12.02 -6.63
CA GLU A 152 -0.48 12.32 -7.60
C GLU A 152 0.75 12.96 -6.97
N ASN A 153 0.56 13.98 -6.13
CA ASN A 153 1.65 14.72 -5.48
C ASN A 153 1.45 14.88 -3.97
N THR A 154 0.48 14.19 -3.38
CA THR A 154 0.11 14.37 -1.97
C THR A 154 -0.12 13.03 -1.28
N LEU A 155 0.15 12.99 0.03
CA LEU A 155 -0.35 11.93 0.92
C LEU A 155 -1.31 12.54 1.92
N VAL A 156 -2.46 11.90 2.12
CA VAL A 156 -3.46 12.33 3.10
C VAL A 156 -3.56 11.26 4.18
N LEU A 157 -3.25 11.65 5.42
CA LEU A 157 -3.38 10.82 6.61
C LEU A 157 -4.74 11.08 7.28
N PHE A 158 -5.51 10.01 7.45
CA PHE A 158 -6.77 9.99 8.16
C PHE A 158 -6.62 9.21 9.47
N THR A 159 -6.79 9.87 10.61
CA THR A 159 -6.77 9.21 11.91
C THR A 159 -8.10 8.55 12.20
N LEU A 160 -8.06 7.29 12.63
CA LEU A 160 -9.26 6.54 13.00
C LEU A 160 -9.85 7.11 14.29
N ARG A 161 -11.15 7.41 14.26
CA ARG A 161 -11.91 7.90 15.42
C ARG A 161 -12.98 6.88 15.80
N GLN A 162 -13.00 6.50 17.08
CA GLN A 162 -14.01 5.61 17.63
C GLN A 162 -14.89 6.39 18.62
N HIS A 163 -16.15 6.59 18.25
CA HIS A 163 -17.12 7.29 19.10
C HIS A 163 -17.96 6.27 19.85
N ASN A 164 -17.87 6.30 21.18
CA ASN A 164 -18.80 5.56 22.04
C ASN A 164 -20.04 6.42 22.29
N GLN A 165 -21.21 5.78 22.46
CA GLN A 165 -22.52 6.43 22.65
C GLN A 165 -22.53 7.61 23.66
N GLN A 166 -21.71 7.54 24.73
CA GLN A 166 -21.61 8.61 25.74
C GLN A 166 -20.96 9.91 25.23
N ASN A 167 -20.09 9.86 24.21
CA ASN A 167 -19.42 11.05 23.67
C ASN A 167 -20.28 11.80 22.63
N LEU A 168 -21.18 11.08 21.94
CA LEU A 168 -22.09 11.67 20.94
C LEU A 168 -23.10 12.64 21.57
N GLU A 169 -23.63 12.31 22.76
CA GLU A 169 -24.56 13.18 23.51
C GLU A 169 -23.90 14.49 23.98
N ASN A 170 -22.58 14.49 24.22
CA ASN A 170 -21.84 15.68 24.62
C ASN A 170 -21.52 16.61 23.44
N GLN A 171 -21.31 16.07 22.23
CA GLN A 171 -21.09 16.87 21.02
C GLN A 171 -22.39 17.51 20.51
N GLU A 172 -23.53 16.83 20.57
CA GLU A 172 -24.83 17.43 20.24
C GLU A 172 -25.18 18.59 21.20
N ASN A 173 -24.83 18.48 22.48
CA ASN A 173 -25.05 19.57 23.45
C ASN A 173 -24.12 20.78 23.26
N GLN A 174 -22.97 20.62 22.62
CA GLN A 174 -22.08 21.74 22.28
C GLN A 174 -22.46 22.43 20.96
N SER A 175 -22.97 21.68 19.97
CA SER A 175 -23.42 22.26 18.69
C SER A 175 -24.78 22.97 18.79
N LEU A 176 -25.60 22.66 19.81
CA LEU A 176 -26.92 23.28 20.04
C LEU A 176 -26.92 24.54 20.93
N GLN A 177 -25.77 24.99 21.44
CA GLN A 177 -25.72 26.21 22.28
C GLN A 177 -25.70 27.53 21.49
N SER A 178 -25.76 27.52 20.16
CA SER A 178 -25.74 28.71 19.32
C SER A 178 -27.03 28.97 18.53
N SER A 179 -28.23 28.68 19.06
CA SER A 179 -29.46 29.34 18.55
C SER A 179 -30.73 29.12 19.41
N TRP A 180 -31.06 30.13 20.24
CA TRP A 180 -32.40 30.63 20.68
C TRP A 180 -33.51 29.67 21.22
N PRO A 181 -34.44 30.16 22.08
CA PRO A 181 -34.98 29.39 23.20
C PRO A 181 -36.36 28.73 22.99
N ASN A 182 -36.56 27.64 23.75
CA ASN A 182 -37.79 27.10 24.34
C ASN A 182 -39.04 26.86 23.45
N THR A 183 -39.36 25.59 23.20
CA THR A 183 -40.71 25.01 23.44
C THR A 183 -40.57 23.50 23.66
N ARG A 184 -40.53 23.05 24.93
CA ARG A 184 -40.65 21.62 25.27
C ARG A 184 -42.12 21.26 25.45
N GLN A 185 -42.71 20.63 24.44
CA GLN A 185 -43.98 19.93 24.60
C GLN A 185 -43.70 18.44 24.77
N ARG A 186 -43.90 17.96 26.00
CA ARG A 186 -43.62 16.61 26.48
C ARG A 186 -44.77 15.70 26.04
N CYS A 187 -44.52 14.76 25.12
CA CYS A 187 -45.47 13.69 24.82
C CYS A 187 -44.98 12.37 25.47
N GLY A 188 -45.90 11.67 26.13
CA GLY A 188 -45.63 10.64 27.14
C GLY A 188 -45.07 9.33 26.60
N GLN A 189 -44.23 8.72 27.45
CA GLN A 189 -43.64 7.39 27.29
C GLN A 189 -44.69 6.30 27.57
N SER A 190 -44.71 5.25 26.75
CA SER A 190 -45.11 3.91 27.17
C SER A 190 -43.87 3.02 27.14
N GLN A 191 -43.30 2.76 28.32
CA GLN A 191 -42.18 1.84 28.51
C GLN A 191 -42.64 0.40 28.26
N ALA A 192 -42.06 -0.25 27.26
CA ALA A 192 -41.97 -1.71 27.20
C ALA A 192 -40.50 -2.06 27.43
N GLN A 193 -40.19 -2.54 28.63
CA GLN A 193 -38.88 -3.06 29.00
C GLN A 193 -38.69 -4.44 28.34
N SER A 194 -37.79 -4.53 27.36
CA SER A 194 -37.17 -5.80 26.99
C SER A 194 -35.67 -5.69 27.24
N SER A 195 -35.18 -6.51 28.17
CA SER A 195 -33.77 -6.66 28.53
C SER A 195 -32.99 -7.27 27.36
N SER A 196 -32.41 -6.43 26.50
CA SER A 196 -31.33 -6.82 25.59
C SER A 196 -30.02 -6.31 26.15
N SER A 197 -29.06 -7.21 26.32
CA SER A 197 -27.66 -6.90 26.66
C SER A 197 -27.17 -5.72 25.80
N SER A 198 -26.89 -4.60 26.44
CA SER A 198 -26.37 -3.39 25.82
C SER A 198 -24.98 -3.67 25.24
N GLN A 199 -24.94 -4.07 23.98
CA GLN A 199 -23.72 -4.03 23.18
C GLN A 199 -23.39 -2.55 23.01
N ASN A 200 -22.26 -2.11 23.58
CA ASN A 200 -21.73 -0.78 23.36
C ASN A 200 -21.45 -0.60 21.87
N LEU A 201 -22.35 0.07 21.16
CA LEU A 201 -22.17 0.38 19.75
C LEU A 201 -21.16 1.50 19.64
N SER A 202 -19.95 1.16 19.20
CA SER A 202 -18.93 2.14 18.83
C SER A 202 -19.07 2.49 17.36
N VAL A 203 -19.29 3.76 17.03
CA VAL A 203 -19.36 4.25 15.66
C VAL A 203 -17.95 4.64 15.23
N LEU A 204 -17.49 4.07 14.12
CA LEU A 204 -16.19 4.40 13.53
C LEU A 204 -16.35 5.57 12.58
N ASP A 205 -15.43 6.53 12.64
CA ASP A 205 -15.26 7.60 11.67
C ASP A 205 -13.77 7.89 11.46
N PHE A 206 -13.46 8.85 10.60
CA PHE A 206 -12.09 9.30 10.35
C PHE A 206 -11.99 10.81 10.49
N GLU A 207 -10.86 11.28 10.99
CA GLU A 207 -10.47 12.69 10.92
C GLU A 207 -9.33 12.84 9.93
N ARG A 208 -9.42 13.84 9.04
CA ARG A 208 -8.28 14.20 8.18
C ARG A 208 -7.27 14.95 9.04
N SER A 209 -6.12 14.34 9.29
CA SER A 209 -5.14 14.86 10.25
C SER A 209 -4.09 15.71 9.56
N VAL A 210 -3.44 15.14 8.53
CA VAL A 210 -2.25 15.72 7.89
C VAL A 210 -2.28 15.47 6.37
N ILE A 211 -1.82 16.45 5.61
CA ILE A 211 -1.48 16.32 4.20
C ILE A 211 0.04 16.53 4.04
N LEU A 212 0.71 15.60 3.38
CA LEU A 212 2.12 15.72 3.00
C LEU A 212 2.19 16.03 1.51
N HIS A 213 2.88 17.11 1.13
CA HIS A 213 3.10 17.48 -0.26
C HIS A 213 4.45 16.96 -0.74
N LEU A 214 4.46 16.25 -1.87
CA LEU A 214 5.57 15.50 -2.44
C LEU A 214 5.76 15.87 -3.93
N PRO A 215 6.17 17.11 -4.26
CA PRO A 215 6.16 17.61 -5.65
C PRO A 215 7.15 16.91 -6.60
N LYS A 216 8.08 16.10 -6.09
CA LYS A 216 9.12 15.42 -6.88
C LYS A 216 9.03 13.90 -6.88
N ILE A 217 7.98 13.32 -6.32
CA ILE A 217 7.77 11.87 -6.31
C ILE A 217 6.27 11.59 -6.48
N THR A 218 5.92 10.81 -7.48
CA THR A 218 4.54 10.36 -7.71
C THR A 218 4.33 9.01 -7.03
N PRO A 219 3.49 8.93 -5.98
CA PRO A 219 3.22 7.68 -5.29
C PRO A 219 2.59 6.63 -6.21
N LYS A 220 3.23 5.45 -6.33
CA LYS A 220 2.65 4.23 -6.92
C LYS A 220 2.12 3.28 -5.84
N GLN A 221 2.86 3.16 -4.73
CA GLN A 221 2.41 2.47 -3.52
C GLN A 221 2.77 3.28 -2.28
N VAL A 222 2.00 3.10 -1.22
CA VAL A 222 2.24 3.73 0.08
C VAL A 222 2.11 2.67 1.17
N ALA A 223 2.83 2.87 2.27
CA ALA A 223 2.67 2.05 3.46
C ALA A 223 2.70 2.93 4.71
N LEU A 224 1.87 2.58 5.70
CA LEU A 224 1.79 3.26 6.99
C LEU A 224 1.99 2.24 8.11
N CYS A 225 2.90 2.54 9.04
CA CYS A 225 3.07 1.74 10.25
C CYS A 225 3.51 2.65 11.40
N ASP A 226 2.66 2.74 12.42
CA ASP A 226 2.86 3.65 13.54
C ASP A 226 3.07 5.09 13.03
N THR A 227 4.20 5.74 13.33
CA THR A 227 4.58 7.08 12.85
C THR A 227 5.29 7.07 11.48
N TYR A 228 5.63 5.89 10.95
CA TYR A 228 6.40 5.76 9.72
C TYR A 228 5.50 5.75 8.49
N VAL A 229 5.85 6.58 7.52
CA VAL A 229 5.19 6.71 6.22
C VAL A 229 6.20 6.31 5.15
N ALA A 230 5.88 5.32 4.33
CA ALA A 230 6.71 4.95 3.20
C ALA A 230 5.99 5.23 1.87
N VAL A 231 6.74 5.75 0.91
CA VAL A 231 6.29 6.10 -0.43
C VAL A 231 7.18 5.38 -1.42
N GLN A 232 6.55 4.64 -2.33
CA GLN A 232 7.22 4.04 -3.48
C GLN A 232 6.83 4.82 -4.73
N GLY A 233 7.82 5.43 -5.39
CA GLY A 233 7.69 5.99 -6.72
C GLY A 233 7.93 4.93 -7.80
N GLU A 234 8.43 5.37 -8.95
CA GLU A 234 8.79 4.46 -10.04
C GLU A 234 10.10 3.72 -9.78
N LEU A 235 11.15 4.46 -9.41
CA LEU A 235 12.49 3.94 -9.17
C LEU A 235 13.05 4.39 -7.81
N GLU A 236 12.23 4.93 -6.94
CA GLU A 236 12.66 5.45 -5.65
C GLU A 236 11.70 5.05 -4.53
N VAL A 237 12.27 4.91 -3.34
CA VAL A 237 11.55 4.66 -2.10
C VAL A 237 11.98 5.70 -1.07
N LEU A 238 11.02 6.38 -0.48
CA LEU A 238 11.21 7.40 0.55
C LEU A 238 10.43 7.01 1.81
N ILE A 239 11.12 6.94 2.95
CA ILE A 239 10.53 6.66 4.26
C ILE A 239 10.69 7.90 5.11
N LEU A 240 9.57 8.38 5.63
CA LEU A 240 9.43 9.51 6.51
C LEU A 240 8.93 9.04 7.87
N LYS A 241 9.19 9.84 8.90
CA LYS A 241 8.61 9.66 10.24
C LYS A 241 7.91 10.95 10.66
N LEU A 242 6.68 10.81 11.12
CA LEU A 242 5.81 11.89 11.60
C LEU A 242 5.69 11.78 13.11
N ASP A 243 6.41 12.64 13.84
CA ASP A 243 6.35 12.69 15.29
C ASP A 243 5.40 13.79 15.74
N GLU A 244 4.44 13.48 16.62
CA GLU A 244 3.61 14.49 17.26
C GLU A 244 4.43 15.19 18.36
N THR A 245 4.68 16.49 18.20
CA THR A 245 5.36 17.32 19.19
C THR A 245 4.35 18.09 20.03
N SER A 246 4.49 17.99 21.36
CA SER A 246 3.67 18.71 22.34
C SER A 246 4.17 20.12 22.64
N GLU A 247 5.36 20.49 22.16
CA GLU A 247 5.95 21.82 22.36
C GLU A 247 6.09 22.55 21.03
N PRO A 248 5.71 23.84 20.96
CA PRO A 248 5.99 24.67 19.81
C PRO A 248 7.50 24.92 19.75
N GLN A 249 8.21 24.22 18.88
CA GLN A 249 9.56 24.65 18.53
C GLN A 249 9.42 25.96 17.75
N THR A 250 10.06 27.01 18.26
CA THR A 250 10.26 28.27 17.53
C THR A 250 10.93 27.93 16.21
N LEU A 251 10.17 28.04 15.12
CA LEU A 251 10.71 28.08 13.77
C LEU A 251 11.75 29.20 13.72
N GLU A 252 13.03 28.84 13.65
CA GLU A 252 14.01 29.75 13.08
C GLU A 252 13.64 29.90 11.60
N GLU A 253 13.09 31.07 11.25
CA GLU A 253 12.97 31.49 9.85
C GLU A 253 14.35 31.32 9.19
N PRO A 254 14.43 30.68 8.00
CA PRO A 254 15.68 30.67 7.27
C PRO A 254 16.02 32.11 6.90
N LEU A 255 17.11 32.62 7.48
CA LEU A 255 17.70 33.91 7.13
C LEU A 255 17.96 33.97 5.63
N ASP A 256 17.21 34.82 4.95
CA ASP A 256 17.44 35.27 3.57
C ASP A 256 18.90 35.69 3.39
N THR A 257 19.71 34.77 2.87
CA THR A 257 21.04 35.11 2.36
C THR A 257 20.93 35.26 0.86
N ASN A 258 20.40 36.40 0.44
CA ASN A 258 20.61 36.92 -0.91
C ASN A 258 22.10 37.18 -1.11
N LYS A 259 22.81 36.17 -1.63
CA LYS A 259 24.06 36.37 -2.36
C LYS A 259 23.82 35.98 -3.80
N SER A 260 23.62 37.03 -4.59
CA SER A 260 23.79 37.09 -6.03
C SER A 260 24.96 36.22 -6.49
N ALA A 261 24.65 35.15 -7.23
CA ALA A 261 25.61 34.48 -8.10
C ALA A 261 25.18 34.78 -9.54
N GLU A 262 25.74 35.87 -10.06
CA GLU A 262 25.70 36.23 -11.46
C GLU A 262 26.79 35.43 -12.21
N TYR A 263 26.39 34.84 -13.34
CA TYR A 263 27.18 34.26 -14.43
C TYR A 263 27.99 32.96 -14.17
N LEU A 264 27.57 31.88 -14.83
CA LEU A 264 28.21 31.35 -16.05
C LEU A 264 27.23 30.43 -16.79
N GLU A 265 26.58 30.98 -17.82
CA GLU A 265 26.02 30.21 -18.93
C GLU A 265 27.19 29.62 -19.72
N ASP A 266 27.62 28.41 -19.37
CA ASP A 266 28.33 27.47 -20.26
C ASP A 266 28.67 26.19 -19.47
N GLN A 267 27.67 25.33 -19.29
CA GLN A 267 27.95 23.90 -19.14
C GLN A 267 27.05 23.17 -20.10
N ALA A 268 27.69 22.46 -21.03
CA ALA A 268 27.07 21.56 -21.98
C ALA A 268 25.97 20.71 -21.33
N ASP A 269 25.00 20.29 -22.15
CA ASP A 269 24.02 19.23 -21.85
C ASP A 269 24.72 17.92 -21.43
N PHE A 270 25.34 17.91 -20.25
CA PHE A 270 25.67 16.70 -19.56
C PHE A 270 24.35 16.19 -19.01
N LEU A 271 23.78 15.19 -19.68
CA LEU A 271 22.79 14.30 -19.08
C LEU A 271 23.37 13.82 -17.74
N VAL A 272 22.98 14.46 -16.64
CA VAL A 272 23.28 13.97 -15.29
C VAL A 272 22.42 12.73 -15.13
N VAL A 273 22.98 11.58 -15.50
CA VAL A 273 22.34 10.30 -15.29
C VAL A 273 22.18 10.15 -13.76
N PRO A 274 20.95 10.09 -13.24
CA PRO A 274 20.73 9.90 -11.82
C PRO A 274 21.46 8.62 -11.40
N ARG A 275 22.36 8.69 -10.41
CA ARG A 275 23.10 7.51 -9.96
C ARG A 275 22.26 6.71 -8.97
N HIS A 276 22.59 5.42 -8.83
CA HIS A 276 22.09 4.64 -7.69
C HIS A 276 22.48 5.36 -6.40
N GLN A 277 21.52 5.58 -5.51
CA GLN A 277 21.71 6.34 -4.28
C GLN A 277 21.01 5.65 -3.12
N GLU A 278 21.70 5.54 -1.99
CA GLU A 278 21.17 5.05 -0.73
C GLU A 278 21.58 6.03 0.37
N LEU A 279 20.59 6.56 1.09
CA LEU A 279 20.76 7.50 2.19
C LEU A 279 19.96 6.99 3.39
N LEU A 280 20.65 6.83 4.51
CA LEU A 280 20.10 6.26 5.75
C LEU A 280 20.11 7.31 6.87
N GLY A 281 19.08 7.31 7.71
CA GLY A 281 18.94 8.23 8.84
C GLY A 281 18.92 9.69 8.38
N ASP A 282 19.58 10.58 9.12
CA ASP A 282 19.58 12.02 8.83
C ASP A 282 20.09 12.37 7.43
N ARG A 283 20.96 11.54 6.84
CA ARG A 283 21.45 11.73 5.46
C ARG A 283 20.33 11.62 4.43
N ALA A 284 19.21 10.99 4.75
CA ALA A 284 18.06 10.89 3.86
C ALA A 284 17.42 12.26 3.57
N LYS A 285 17.67 13.28 4.40
CA LYS A 285 17.25 14.68 4.14
C LYS A 285 17.89 15.25 2.87
N ASP A 286 19.03 14.70 2.42
CA ASP A 286 19.77 15.14 1.24
C ASP A 286 19.26 14.49 -0.07
N CYS A 287 18.08 13.86 -0.09
CA CYS A 287 17.54 13.12 -1.24
C CYS A 287 16.95 13.99 -2.38
N ASP A 288 17.12 15.30 -2.31
CA ASP A 288 16.56 16.31 -3.22
C ASP A 288 15.02 16.33 -3.35
N ILE A 289 14.29 15.52 -2.59
CA ILE A 289 12.82 15.48 -2.56
C ILE A 289 12.34 16.35 -1.38
N PRO A 290 11.86 17.58 -1.62
CA PRO A 290 11.27 18.38 -0.55
C PRO A 290 9.92 17.81 -0.16
N VAL A 291 9.60 17.87 1.14
CA VAL A 291 8.31 17.47 1.70
C VAL A 291 7.83 18.57 2.64
N SER A 292 6.61 19.04 2.44
CA SER A 292 5.95 19.97 3.35
C SER A 292 4.74 19.34 4.01
N ILE A 293 4.45 19.74 5.24
CA ILE A 293 3.32 19.28 6.03
C ILE A 293 2.25 20.38 6.05
N GLU A 294 1.02 20.02 5.72
CA GLU A 294 -0.18 20.81 5.95
C GLU A 294 -1.07 20.11 6.98
N LYS A 295 -1.44 20.82 8.04
CA LYS A 295 -2.33 20.32 9.08
C LYS A 295 -3.78 20.59 8.69
N THR A 296 -4.63 19.58 8.84
CA THR A 296 -6.06 19.69 8.50
C THR A 296 -7.00 19.30 9.65
N GLY A 297 -6.45 18.73 10.73
CA GLY A 297 -7.22 18.38 11.93
C GLY A 297 -7.75 19.60 12.69
N LEU A 298 -8.86 19.40 13.41
CA LEU A 298 -9.58 20.47 14.12
C LEU A 298 -8.90 20.89 15.43
N GLU A 299 -8.02 20.05 15.99
CA GLU A 299 -7.34 20.35 17.25
C GLU A 299 -6.07 21.18 17.03
N GLU A 300 -6.05 22.41 17.54
CA GLU A 300 -4.94 23.37 17.37
C GLU A 300 -3.62 22.92 18.03
N GLY A 301 -3.63 21.93 18.94
CA GLY A 301 -2.52 21.66 19.87
C GLY A 301 -1.31 20.84 19.38
N GLY A 302 -1.48 19.88 18.45
CA GLY A 302 -0.35 19.02 18.02
C GLY A 302 0.43 19.60 16.84
N GLN A 303 1.74 19.84 16.99
CA GLN A 303 2.64 20.04 15.85
C GLN A 303 3.14 18.68 15.37
N TYR A 304 3.34 18.53 14.07
CA TYR A 304 4.01 17.34 13.52
C TYR A 304 5.42 17.72 13.11
N ALA A 305 6.41 17.01 13.65
CA ALA A 305 7.79 17.07 13.19
C ALA A 305 8.01 16.01 12.12
N LEU A 306 8.54 16.43 10.97
CA LEU A 306 8.93 15.54 9.89
C LEU A 306 10.42 15.17 10.01
N SER A 307 10.73 13.89 9.92
CA SER A 307 12.10 13.42 9.71
C SER A 307 12.18 12.44 8.54
N TYR A 308 13.31 12.50 7.83
CA TYR A 308 13.64 11.57 6.74
C TYR A 308 14.40 10.40 7.35
N VAL A 309 13.99 9.18 7.02
CA VAL A 309 14.50 7.95 7.65
C VAL A 309 15.34 7.15 6.66
N LEU A 310 14.82 6.94 5.45
CA LEU A 310 15.48 6.17 4.40
C LEU A 310 15.09 6.76 3.06
N PHE A 311 16.08 6.96 2.20
CA PHE A 311 15.86 7.22 0.79
C PHE A 311 16.72 6.27 -0.04
N ARG A 312 16.10 5.64 -1.03
CA ARG A 312 16.83 4.83 -2.00
C ARG A 312 16.30 5.08 -3.41
N ARG A 313 17.21 5.35 -4.34
CA ARG A 313 16.95 5.51 -5.77
C ARG A 313 17.70 4.47 -6.57
N PHE A 314 16.99 3.84 -7.49
CA PHE A 314 17.50 2.91 -8.49
C PHE A 314 17.73 3.65 -9.79
N SER A 315 18.79 3.27 -10.49
CA SER A 315 19.13 3.84 -11.80
C SER A 315 19.31 2.69 -12.78
N PRO A 316 18.62 2.68 -13.94
CA PRO A 316 18.81 1.67 -14.95
C PRO A 316 20.23 1.72 -15.50
N GLU A 317 20.97 0.62 -15.39
CA GLU A 317 22.26 0.47 -16.05
C GLU A 317 22.04 0.13 -17.53
N PHE A 318 21.65 1.13 -18.33
CA PHE A 318 21.30 0.95 -19.74
C PHE A 318 22.42 0.29 -20.57
N PHE A 319 23.68 0.50 -20.19
CA PHE A 319 24.84 -0.10 -20.85
C PHE A 319 24.92 -1.63 -20.67
N GLN A 320 24.18 -2.20 -19.72
CA GLN A 320 24.12 -3.65 -19.48
C GLN A 320 22.87 -4.30 -20.08
N GLY A 321 22.05 -3.55 -20.85
CA GLY A 321 20.83 -4.06 -21.47
C GLY A 321 19.64 -4.17 -20.53
N CYS A 322 19.71 -3.60 -19.32
CA CYS A 322 18.58 -3.54 -18.39
C CYS A 322 17.48 -2.62 -18.93
N SER A 323 16.26 -3.15 -19.08
CA SER A 323 15.10 -2.31 -19.40
C SER A 323 14.54 -1.64 -18.14
N VAL A 324 13.80 -0.54 -18.32
CA VAL A 324 13.12 0.15 -17.20
C VAL A 324 12.17 -0.81 -16.47
N ASP A 325 11.47 -1.68 -17.21
CA ASP A 325 10.55 -2.70 -16.67
C ASP A 325 11.24 -3.67 -15.70
N GLU A 326 12.55 -3.89 -15.82
CA GLU A 326 13.31 -4.77 -14.92
C GLU A 326 13.68 -4.11 -13.60
N MET A 327 13.54 -2.78 -13.49
CA MET A 327 13.84 -2.02 -12.30
C MET A 327 12.62 -1.37 -11.64
N GLN A 328 11.43 -1.53 -12.21
CA GLN A 328 10.21 -1.00 -11.62
C GLN A 328 9.93 -1.67 -10.27
N LEU A 329 9.89 -0.85 -9.23
CA LEU A 329 9.58 -1.32 -7.88
C LEU A 329 8.17 -1.92 -7.84
N HIS A 330 8.06 -3.05 -7.16
CA HIS A 330 6.81 -3.72 -6.83
C HIS A 330 6.84 -4.12 -5.35
N SER A 331 5.69 -4.09 -4.69
CA SER A 331 5.54 -4.47 -3.28
C SER A 331 6.33 -3.60 -2.30
N LEU A 332 5.65 -2.68 -1.62
CA LEU A 332 6.14 -1.92 -0.48
C LEU A 332 5.40 -2.33 0.80
N GLN A 333 6.13 -2.62 1.88
CA GLN A 333 5.58 -3.00 3.19
C GLN A 333 6.33 -2.32 4.33
N LEU A 334 5.59 -1.74 5.28
CA LEU A 334 6.08 -1.45 6.61
C LEU A 334 5.55 -2.50 7.59
N TYR A 335 6.43 -3.20 8.29
CA TYR A 335 6.08 -4.36 9.09
C TYR A 335 6.43 -4.15 10.57
N PRO A 336 5.45 -4.03 11.47
CA PRO A 336 5.70 -3.99 12.91
C PRO A 336 5.98 -5.39 13.45
N LEU A 337 6.96 -5.52 14.34
CA LEU A 337 7.20 -6.73 15.11
C LEU A 337 7.15 -6.42 16.61
N PHE A 338 6.41 -7.23 17.34
CA PHE A 338 6.19 -7.10 18.78
C PHE A 338 6.85 -8.29 19.49
N THR A 339 7.58 -8.04 20.58
CA THR A 339 8.32 -9.10 21.31
C THR A 339 7.92 -9.27 22.77
N GLY A 340 7.02 -8.43 23.30
CA GLY A 340 6.62 -8.45 24.71
C GLY A 340 5.53 -9.47 25.09
N ASN A 341 5.59 -9.95 26.34
CA ASN A 341 4.46 -10.60 27.00
C ASN A 341 3.42 -9.54 27.38
N GLN A 342 2.23 -9.64 26.77
CA GLN A 342 1.09 -8.72 26.91
C GLN A 342 0.80 -8.35 28.37
N SER A 343 1.19 -7.15 28.79
CA SER A 343 0.56 -6.47 29.92
C SER A 343 0.92 -4.98 29.95
N VAL A 344 -0.11 -4.13 29.85
CA VAL A 344 -0.25 -2.78 30.45
C VAL A 344 -0.26 -1.53 29.53
N SER A 345 -0.01 -1.58 28.22
CA SER A 345 -0.22 -0.40 27.32
C SER A 345 -0.60 -0.76 25.88
N PRO A 346 -1.11 0.17 25.05
CA PRO A 346 -1.09 -0.03 23.60
C PRO A 346 0.37 -0.22 23.20
N ASP A 347 0.76 -1.46 22.90
CA ASP A 347 2.16 -1.81 22.69
C ASP A 347 2.66 -1.07 21.44
N GLU A 348 3.67 -0.23 21.61
CA GLU A 348 4.49 0.20 20.49
C GLU A 348 5.23 -1.01 19.91
N PRO A 349 5.44 -1.08 18.60
CA PRO A 349 6.22 -2.17 18.02
C PRO A 349 7.66 -2.14 18.54
N SER A 350 8.18 -3.30 18.96
CA SER A 350 9.58 -3.47 19.34
C SER A 350 10.51 -3.07 18.18
N CYS A 351 10.12 -3.43 16.95
CA CYS A 351 10.80 -3.05 15.72
C CYS A 351 9.80 -2.71 14.62
N VAL A 352 10.19 -1.79 13.74
CA VAL A 352 9.50 -1.56 12.47
C VAL A 352 10.49 -1.83 11.35
N PHE A 353 10.09 -2.64 10.39
CA PHE A 353 10.88 -2.97 9.21
C PHE A 353 10.29 -2.33 7.97
N CYS A 354 11.15 -1.96 7.01
CA CYS A 354 10.73 -1.55 5.68
C CYS A 354 11.21 -2.59 4.67
N PHE A 355 10.28 -3.14 3.91
CA PHE A 355 10.56 -4.05 2.81
C PHE A 355 10.05 -3.45 1.50
N PHE A 356 10.90 -3.49 0.47
CA PHE A 356 10.48 -3.21 -0.90
C PHE A 356 11.22 -4.09 -1.89
N SER A 357 10.60 -4.32 -3.04
CA SER A 357 11.11 -5.27 -4.04
C SER A 357 11.18 -4.67 -5.43
N LEU A 358 12.18 -5.10 -6.18
CA LEU A 358 12.28 -5.02 -7.64
C LEU A 358 12.08 -6.44 -8.19
N PRO A 359 11.81 -6.63 -9.49
CA PRO A 359 11.55 -7.95 -10.05
C PRO A 359 12.66 -8.97 -9.79
N THR A 360 13.91 -8.53 -9.60
CA THR A 360 15.07 -9.41 -9.43
C THR A 360 15.71 -9.34 -8.04
N MET A 361 15.39 -8.32 -7.24
CA MET A 361 15.95 -8.16 -5.89
C MET A 361 14.97 -7.53 -4.89
N GLY A 362 14.99 -8.00 -3.65
CA GLY A 362 14.28 -7.38 -2.52
C GLY A 362 15.22 -6.82 -1.47
N TYR A 363 14.80 -5.80 -0.74
CA TYR A 363 15.58 -5.18 0.33
C TYR A 363 14.74 -5.05 1.60
N LEU A 364 15.32 -5.44 2.74
CA LEU A 364 14.71 -5.36 4.06
C LEU A 364 15.58 -4.51 4.98
N TYR A 365 15.01 -3.43 5.50
CA TYR A 365 15.65 -2.50 6.43
C TYR A 365 15.04 -2.56 7.82
N SER A 366 15.86 -2.36 8.86
CA SER A 366 15.38 -1.95 10.17
C SER A 366 15.19 -0.44 10.19
N LEU A 367 14.11 0.05 10.82
CA LEU A 367 13.86 1.48 11.01
C LEU A 367 13.99 1.93 12.48
N LYS A 368 13.90 1.00 13.43
CA LYS A 368 13.94 1.28 14.88
C LYS A 368 15.23 0.70 15.47
N GLY A 369 15.92 1.47 16.30
CA GLY A 369 17.24 1.11 16.87
C GLY A 369 18.45 1.41 15.97
N GLY A 370 18.23 2.11 14.85
CA GLY A 370 19.24 2.43 13.82
C GLY A 370 18.73 2.02 12.44
N VAL A 371 18.82 2.92 11.46
CA VAL A 371 18.39 2.61 10.08
C VAL A 371 19.50 1.86 9.36
N GLU A 372 19.28 0.58 9.07
CA GLU A 372 20.27 -0.28 8.42
C GLU A 372 19.63 -1.31 7.50
N LEU A 373 20.37 -1.71 6.45
CA LEU A 373 20.00 -2.81 5.58
C LEU A 373 20.28 -4.14 6.30
N LEU A 374 19.22 -4.90 6.58
CA LEU A 374 19.34 -6.20 7.25
C LEU A 374 19.58 -7.33 6.27
N SER A 375 18.91 -7.30 5.12
CA SER A 375 18.97 -8.38 4.15
C SER A 375 18.64 -7.90 2.75
N ALA A 376 19.37 -8.43 1.77
CA ALA A 376 19.04 -8.32 0.36
C ALA A 376 18.70 -9.72 -0.18
N TYR A 377 17.60 -9.83 -0.91
CA TYR A 377 17.09 -11.07 -1.48
C TYR A 377 17.36 -11.04 -2.98
N GLN A 378 18.11 -12.01 -3.50
CA GLN A 378 18.29 -12.17 -4.94
C GLN A 378 17.32 -13.23 -5.44
N TYR A 379 16.50 -12.87 -6.43
CA TYR A 379 15.51 -13.79 -6.97
C TYR A 379 16.06 -14.55 -8.18
N PRO A 380 15.71 -15.84 -8.33
CA PRO A 380 16.14 -16.64 -9.48
C PRO A 380 15.33 -16.34 -10.75
N GLU A 381 14.13 -15.77 -10.62
CA GLU A 381 13.22 -15.40 -11.70
C GLU A 381 12.55 -14.06 -11.34
N LYS A 382 12.02 -13.35 -12.35
CA LYS A 382 11.25 -12.12 -12.16
C LYS A 382 10.03 -12.37 -11.26
N VAL A 383 10.06 -11.76 -10.09
CA VAL A 383 8.98 -11.77 -9.10
C VAL A 383 7.91 -10.76 -9.51
N LEU A 384 6.65 -11.13 -9.28
CA LEU A 384 5.47 -10.28 -9.50
C LEU A 384 5.07 -9.56 -8.21
N GLU A 385 5.08 -10.29 -7.09
CA GLU A 385 4.68 -9.78 -5.79
C GLU A 385 5.42 -10.49 -4.67
N ALA A 386 5.69 -9.76 -3.59
CA ALA A 386 6.38 -10.24 -2.41
C ALA A 386 5.61 -9.85 -1.13
N ALA A 387 5.51 -10.76 -0.17
CA ALA A 387 4.83 -10.55 1.12
C ALA A 387 5.74 -10.98 2.28
N LEU A 388 5.93 -10.07 3.23
CA LEU A 388 6.75 -10.29 4.42
C LEU A 388 5.88 -10.85 5.57
N THR A 389 6.40 -11.85 6.27
CA THR A 389 5.86 -12.36 7.53
C THR A 389 6.92 -12.31 8.64
N ASP A 390 6.54 -12.64 9.86
CA ASP A 390 7.43 -12.77 11.02
C ASP A 390 8.66 -13.68 10.77
N HIS A 391 8.52 -14.68 9.88
CA HIS A 391 9.50 -15.76 9.74
C HIS A 391 10.00 -15.97 8.31
N LEU A 392 9.19 -15.63 7.31
CA LEU A 392 9.47 -15.89 5.91
C LEU A 392 9.10 -14.68 5.03
N LEU A 393 9.86 -14.52 3.96
CA LEU A 393 9.49 -13.69 2.83
C LEU A 393 8.93 -14.64 1.76
N HIS A 394 7.69 -14.41 1.37
CA HIS A 394 7.05 -15.13 0.27
C HIS A 394 7.14 -14.28 -0.99
N VAL A 395 7.50 -14.91 -2.11
CA VAL A 395 7.52 -14.24 -3.41
C VAL A 395 6.84 -15.12 -4.44
N ILE A 396 6.09 -14.52 -5.34
CA ILE A 396 5.43 -15.22 -6.44
C ILE A 396 6.00 -14.78 -7.78
N THR A 397 6.20 -15.74 -8.68
CA THR A 397 6.40 -15.53 -10.11
C THR A 397 5.14 -15.99 -10.84
N LYS A 398 5.07 -15.88 -12.17
CA LYS A 398 3.92 -16.41 -12.93
C LYS A 398 3.68 -17.91 -12.70
N SER A 399 4.72 -18.66 -12.34
CA SER A 399 4.71 -20.12 -12.28
C SER A 399 5.11 -20.71 -10.94
N ALA A 400 5.53 -19.90 -9.96
CA ALA A 400 6.07 -20.43 -8.72
C ALA A 400 5.80 -19.54 -7.50
N LEU A 401 5.61 -20.18 -6.35
CA LEU A 401 5.78 -19.59 -5.03
C LEU A 401 7.14 -20.01 -4.48
N GLN A 402 7.93 -19.02 -4.05
CA GLN A 402 9.22 -19.21 -3.39
C GLN A 402 9.20 -18.55 -2.02
N CYS A 403 9.93 -19.13 -1.06
CA CYS A 403 10.02 -18.60 0.29
C CYS A 403 11.49 -18.39 0.66
N PHE A 404 11.78 -17.31 1.38
CA PHE A 404 13.11 -17.00 1.90
C PHE A 404 13.05 -16.82 3.42
N THR A 405 14.12 -17.18 4.11
CA THR A 405 14.27 -16.89 5.54
C THR A 405 14.43 -15.40 5.78
N VAL A 406 13.83 -14.86 6.84
CA VAL A 406 14.01 -13.46 7.25
C VAL A 406 14.70 -13.35 8.60
N ARG A 407 15.23 -12.17 8.91
CA ARG A 407 16.00 -11.90 10.14
C ARG A 407 15.29 -10.97 11.13
N CYS A 408 14.02 -10.64 10.88
CA CYS A 408 13.23 -9.73 11.73
C CYS A 408 13.21 -10.16 13.20
N ALA A 409 12.82 -11.42 13.47
CA ALA A 409 12.73 -11.96 14.83
C ALA A 409 14.09 -11.98 15.55
N ALA A 410 15.17 -12.30 14.83
CA ALA A 410 16.52 -12.31 15.41
C ALA A 410 16.96 -10.90 15.83
N LEU A 411 16.65 -9.87 15.03
CA LEU A 411 16.96 -8.49 15.37
C LEU A 411 16.15 -8.01 16.56
N ALA A 412 14.83 -8.22 16.53
CA ALA A 412 13.96 -7.74 17.59
C ALA A 412 14.29 -8.38 18.95
N ALA A 413 14.61 -9.68 18.96
CA ALA A 413 15.05 -10.36 20.17
C ALA A 413 16.36 -9.79 20.75
N ARG A 414 17.27 -9.30 19.91
CA ARG A 414 18.54 -8.65 20.34
C ARG A 414 18.35 -7.20 20.78
N ILE A 415 17.38 -6.49 20.21
CA ILE A 415 17.02 -5.14 20.66
C ILE A 415 16.40 -5.20 22.05
N GLU A 416 15.56 -6.20 22.31
CA GLU A 416 14.97 -6.42 23.63
C GLU A 416 16.00 -6.94 24.65
N ASP A 417 16.84 -7.89 24.26
CA ASP A 417 17.88 -8.48 25.11
C ASP A 417 19.25 -8.49 24.39
N PRO A 418 20.10 -7.46 24.61
CA PRO A 418 21.42 -7.37 23.99
C PRO A 418 22.36 -8.54 24.35
N TYR A 419 22.08 -9.26 25.44
CA TYR A 419 22.88 -10.38 25.93
C TYR A 419 22.16 -11.73 25.79
N ILE A 420 21.21 -11.81 24.83
CA ILE A 420 20.38 -12.99 24.59
C ILE A 420 21.16 -14.29 24.37
N ASP A 421 22.38 -14.18 23.82
CA ASP A 421 23.28 -15.31 23.63
C ASP A 421 24.02 -15.63 24.93
N THR A 422 23.55 -16.68 25.59
CA THR A 422 24.16 -17.25 26.80
C THR A 422 24.47 -18.72 26.57
N THR A 423 25.04 -19.40 27.58
CA THR A 423 25.21 -20.85 27.52
C THR A 423 23.89 -21.62 27.50
N MET A 424 22.77 -20.99 27.87
CA MET A 424 21.45 -21.62 28.01
C MET A 424 20.43 -21.16 26.94
N LYS A 425 20.74 -20.10 26.18
CA LYS A 425 19.86 -19.51 25.16
C LYS A 425 20.73 -19.00 24.01
N ALA A 426 20.33 -19.28 22.78
CA ALA A 426 21.04 -18.80 21.59
C ALA A 426 20.04 -18.21 20.60
N CYS A 427 20.35 -17.03 20.08
CA CYS A 427 19.64 -16.37 19.01
C CYS A 427 20.51 -16.41 17.75
N PRO A 428 20.00 -16.83 16.58
CA PRO A 428 20.74 -16.72 15.34
C PRO A 428 21.26 -15.28 15.10
N PRO A 429 22.49 -15.09 14.59
CA PRO A 429 22.97 -13.76 14.20
C PRO A 429 22.11 -13.14 13.08
N CYS A 430 21.85 -11.84 13.17
CA CYS A 430 21.10 -11.10 12.13
C CYS A 430 21.87 -11.01 10.81
N SER A 431 23.20 -11.11 10.86
CA SER A 431 24.10 -11.10 9.71
C SER A 431 24.16 -12.43 8.94
N LEU A 432 23.46 -13.47 9.39
CA LEU A 432 23.40 -14.73 8.66
C LEU A 432 22.74 -14.53 7.30
N GLU A 433 23.38 -15.05 6.26
CA GLU A 433 22.87 -15.00 4.89
C GLU A 433 21.43 -15.53 4.79
N VAL A 434 20.62 -14.87 3.99
CA VAL A 434 19.26 -15.34 3.71
C VAL A 434 19.32 -16.60 2.85
N CYS A 435 18.42 -17.53 3.12
CA CYS A 435 18.36 -18.80 2.44
C CYS A 435 17.03 -18.92 1.71
N ALA A 436 17.06 -19.43 0.49
CA ALA A 436 15.87 -19.84 -0.22
C ALA A 436 15.39 -21.19 0.32
N LEU A 437 14.08 -21.33 0.46
CA LEU A 437 13.42 -22.59 0.76
C LEU A 437 12.87 -23.20 -0.54
N ARG A 438 12.20 -24.34 -0.42
CA ARG A 438 11.63 -25.05 -1.55
C ARG A 438 10.66 -24.17 -2.34
N MET A 439 10.77 -24.26 -3.67
CA MET A 439 9.83 -23.69 -4.63
C MET A 439 8.64 -24.62 -4.83
N GLN A 440 7.43 -24.06 -4.88
CA GLN A 440 6.22 -24.78 -5.28
C GLN A 440 5.66 -24.20 -6.57
N LEU A 441 5.33 -25.07 -7.53
CA LEU A 441 4.86 -24.66 -8.85
C LEU A 441 3.33 -24.46 -8.86
N PHE A 442 2.91 -23.44 -9.60
CA PHE A 442 1.53 -23.05 -9.83
C PHE A 442 1.37 -22.62 -11.29
N ILE A 443 0.13 -22.43 -11.73
CA ILE A 443 -0.18 -21.97 -13.08
C ILE A 443 -0.78 -20.57 -12.96
N GLY A 444 -0.22 -19.59 -13.68
CA GLY A 444 -0.83 -18.26 -13.83
C GLY A 444 -1.08 -17.52 -12.52
N LEU A 445 -0.12 -17.52 -11.59
CA LEU A 445 -0.23 -16.70 -10.37
C LEU A 445 -0.29 -15.21 -10.75
N ARG A 446 -1.20 -14.48 -10.10
CA ARG A 446 -1.47 -13.06 -10.35
C ARG A 446 -1.17 -12.18 -9.15
N SER A 447 -1.62 -12.58 -7.97
CA SER A 447 -1.40 -11.84 -6.74
C SER A 447 -1.39 -12.76 -5.52
N MET A 448 -0.92 -12.22 -4.41
CA MET A 448 -0.78 -12.90 -3.14
C MET A 448 -1.17 -11.97 -1.99
N CYS A 449 -1.82 -12.53 -0.97
CA CYS A 449 -1.97 -11.86 0.31
C CYS A 449 -1.75 -12.85 1.46
N VAL A 450 -1.51 -12.33 2.66
CA VAL A 450 -1.15 -13.13 3.83
C VAL A 450 -2.06 -12.81 4.99
N TYR A 451 -2.62 -13.85 5.61
CA TYR A 451 -3.41 -13.73 6.82
C TYR A 451 -3.01 -14.80 7.83
N GLY A 452 -2.55 -14.37 9.01
CA GLY A 452 -2.09 -15.27 10.05
C GLY A 452 -0.99 -16.20 9.53
N ARG A 453 -1.29 -17.51 9.46
CA ARG A 453 -0.38 -18.56 8.98
C ARG A 453 -0.72 -19.05 7.57
N HIS A 454 -1.47 -18.26 6.81
CA HIS A 454 -1.95 -18.63 5.48
C HIS A 454 -1.42 -17.67 4.44
N VAL A 455 -0.88 -18.25 3.37
CA VAL A 455 -0.56 -17.54 2.12
C VAL A 455 -1.69 -17.81 1.15
N ILE A 456 -2.43 -16.77 0.78
CA ILE A 456 -3.53 -16.85 -0.17
C ILE A 456 -3.01 -16.44 -1.54
N LEU A 457 -3.26 -17.29 -2.54
CA LEU A 457 -2.80 -17.08 -3.91
C LEU A 457 -4.01 -16.90 -4.83
N LEU A 458 -3.96 -15.85 -5.65
CA LEU A 458 -4.86 -15.69 -6.78
C LEU A 458 -4.17 -16.23 -8.04
N SER A 459 -4.82 -17.19 -8.68
CA SER A 459 -4.38 -17.77 -9.94
C SER A 459 -5.48 -17.58 -10.98
N ALA A 460 -5.08 -17.18 -12.19
CA ALA A 460 -5.93 -17.12 -13.35
C ALA A 460 -5.17 -17.70 -14.54
N ALA A 461 -5.82 -18.57 -15.32
CA ALA A 461 -5.23 -19.03 -16.57
C ALA A 461 -4.96 -17.82 -17.47
N ASP A 462 -3.76 -17.73 -18.04
CA ASP A 462 -3.45 -16.73 -19.05
C ASP A 462 -4.36 -16.99 -20.27
N ALA A 463 -5.52 -16.32 -20.33
CA ALA A 463 -6.11 -16.00 -21.61
C ALA A 463 -5.15 -15.01 -22.25
N GLU A 464 -4.57 -15.35 -23.41
CA GLU A 464 -3.62 -14.52 -24.15
C GLU A 464 -3.98 -13.03 -24.01
N THR A 465 -3.22 -12.32 -23.17
CA THR A 465 -3.49 -10.92 -22.86
C THR A 465 -3.32 -10.10 -24.12
N SER A 466 -4.24 -9.17 -24.38
CA SER A 466 -4.19 -8.20 -25.49
C SER A 466 -2.87 -7.42 -25.59
N GLU A 467 -2.02 -7.44 -24.56
CA GLU A 467 -0.67 -6.88 -24.57
C GLU A 467 0.25 -7.46 -25.67
N GLU A 468 0.10 -8.72 -26.07
CA GLU A 468 0.86 -9.24 -27.23
C GLU A 468 0.34 -8.67 -28.56
N THR A 469 -0.95 -8.32 -28.62
CA THR A 469 -1.55 -7.65 -29.78
C THR A 469 -1.11 -6.18 -29.84
N GLU A 470 -0.96 -5.51 -28.70
CA GLU A 470 -0.44 -4.13 -28.62
C GLU A 470 1.07 -4.05 -28.85
N ARG A 471 1.88 -4.98 -28.32
CA ARG A 471 3.32 -5.06 -28.60
C ARG A 471 3.61 -5.43 -30.06
N SER A 472 2.81 -6.32 -30.67
CA SER A 472 2.94 -6.65 -32.09
C SER A 472 2.49 -5.51 -33.01
N THR A 473 1.48 -4.71 -32.62
CA THR A 473 1.05 -3.53 -33.38
C THR A 473 2.01 -2.34 -33.20
N GLN A 474 2.58 -2.12 -32.01
CA GLN A 474 3.63 -1.11 -31.78
C GLN A 474 4.93 -1.46 -32.50
N ARG A 475 5.39 -2.72 -32.46
CA ARG A 475 6.58 -3.16 -33.23
C ARG A 475 6.37 -2.97 -34.73
N ARG A 476 5.22 -3.38 -35.27
CA ARG A 476 4.87 -3.10 -36.68
C ARG A 476 4.81 -1.61 -37.00
N GLY A 477 4.35 -0.78 -36.07
CA GLY A 477 4.27 0.68 -36.24
C GLY A 477 5.63 1.37 -36.23
N LEU A 478 6.59 0.89 -35.43
CA LEU A 478 7.97 1.37 -35.39
C LEU A 478 8.76 0.92 -36.63
N GLU A 479 8.63 -0.36 -37.01
CA GLU A 479 9.26 -0.91 -38.22
C GLU A 479 8.82 -0.15 -39.48
N LEU A 480 7.53 0.20 -39.61
CA LEU A 480 7.02 0.94 -40.77
C LEU A 480 7.57 2.39 -40.83
N LYS A 481 7.82 3.03 -39.69
CA LYS A 481 8.39 4.39 -39.61
C LYS A 481 9.86 4.40 -40.01
N GLU A 482 10.64 3.42 -39.57
CA GLU A 482 12.06 3.29 -39.92
C GLU A 482 12.25 2.99 -41.42
N HIS A 483 11.39 2.15 -42.00
CA HIS A 483 11.39 1.88 -43.45
C HIS A 483 11.10 3.13 -44.29
N ASN A 484 10.13 3.94 -43.88
CA ASN A 484 9.80 5.19 -44.57
C ASN A 484 10.93 6.22 -44.45
N MET A 485 11.60 6.29 -43.28
CA MET A 485 12.75 7.16 -43.07
C MET A 485 13.95 6.76 -43.95
N LEU A 486 14.30 5.46 -43.99
CA LEU A 486 15.39 4.95 -44.84
C LEU A 486 15.12 5.17 -46.32
N THR A 487 13.88 4.93 -46.77
CA THR A 487 13.45 5.21 -48.15
C THR A 487 13.60 6.70 -48.49
N GLY A 488 13.20 7.59 -47.57
CA GLY A 488 13.38 9.04 -47.72
C GLY A 488 14.84 9.47 -47.81
N ILE A 489 15.74 8.84 -47.04
CA ILE A 489 17.17 9.10 -47.10
C ILE A 489 17.75 8.70 -48.46
N PHE A 490 17.44 7.50 -48.98
CA PHE A 490 17.95 7.08 -50.28
C PHE A 490 17.51 8.02 -51.41
N LEU A 491 16.24 8.43 -51.42
CA LEU A 491 15.72 9.39 -52.39
C LEU A 491 16.41 10.76 -52.28
N ALA A 492 16.72 11.22 -51.06
CA ALA A 492 17.43 12.49 -50.85
C ALA A 492 18.88 12.48 -51.39
N VAL A 493 19.51 11.30 -51.48
CA VAL A 493 20.85 11.12 -52.07
C VAL A 493 20.76 10.73 -53.57
N GLY A 494 19.56 10.79 -54.17
CA GLY A 494 19.35 10.52 -55.59
C GLY A 494 19.32 9.04 -55.97
N ILE A 495 19.17 8.15 -54.98
CA ILE A 495 19.07 6.70 -55.18
C ILE A 495 17.60 6.31 -55.07
N ASP A 496 17.00 5.85 -56.17
CA ASP A 496 15.64 5.29 -56.14
C ASP A 496 15.70 3.80 -55.76
N PRO A 497 15.24 3.41 -54.55
CA PRO A 497 15.32 2.02 -54.10
C PRO A 497 14.52 1.06 -54.99
N ALA A 498 13.48 1.53 -55.69
CA ALA A 498 12.66 0.71 -56.58
C ALA A 498 13.38 0.32 -57.89
N THR A 499 14.48 1.01 -58.22
CA THR A 499 15.29 0.70 -59.41
C THR A 499 16.42 -0.29 -59.11
N THR A 500 16.63 -0.60 -57.83
CA THR A 500 17.73 -1.46 -57.38
C THR A 500 17.18 -2.64 -56.56
N PRO A 501 17.10 -3.86 -57.13
CA PRO A 501 16.43 -4.99 -56.48
C PRO A 501 17.09 -5.43 -55.16
N ALA A 502 18.38 -5.10 -54.96
CA ALA A 502 19.06 -5.34 -53.69
C ALA A 502 18.61 -4.39 -52.56
N LEU A 503 18.32 -3.11 -52.88
CA LEU A 503 17.82 -2.13 -51.93
C LEU A 503 16.34 -2.36 -51.64
N GLU A 504 15.56 -2.71 -52.66
CA GLU A 504 14.17 -3.14 -52.50
C GLU A 504 14.05 -4.38 -51.59
N SER A 505 14.92 -5.37 -51.77
CA SER A 505 15.01 -6.54 -50.89
C SER A 505 15.43 -6.21 -49.46
N LEU A 506 16.28 -5.19 -49.27
CA LEU A 506 16.75 -4.75 -47.96
C LEU A 506 15.70 -3.96 -47.19
N LEU A 507 14.90 -3.15 -47.89
CA LEU A 507 13.78 -2.37 -47.35
C LEU A 507 12.46 -3.16 -47.26
N SER A 508 12.42 -4.43 -47.67
CA SER A 508 11.22 -5.28 -47.57
C SER A 508 11.34 -6.36 -46.50
N ARG A 509 12.47 -6.41 -45.78
CA ARG A 509 12.70 -7.37 -44.70
C ARG A 509 12.58 -6.69 -43.34
N PRO A 510 11.80 -7.25 -42.39
CA PRO A 510 11.82 -6.78 -41.02
C PRO A 510 13.22 -6.98 -40.44
N LEU A 511 13.80 -5.92 -39.86
CA LEU A 511 15.03 -6.00 -39.09
C LEU A 511 14.69 -6.75 -37.80
N LEU A 512 15.24 -7.96 -37.65
CA LEU A 512 15.04 -8.84 -36.49
C LEU A 512 15.61 -8.26 -35.20
#